data_AF-A0A0R3DZT3-F1
#
_entry.id   AF-A0A0R3DZT3-F1
#
_cell.length_a   1.000
_cell.length_b   1.000
_cell.length_c   1.000
_cell.angle_alpha   90.00
_cell.angle_beta   90.00
_cell.angle_gamma   90.00
#
_symmetry.space_group_name_H-M   'P 1'
#
loop_
_entity.id
_entity.type
_entity.pdbx_description
1 polymer ?
#
loop_
_entity_poly.entity_id
_entity_poly.type
_entity_poly.pdbx_seq_one_letter_code
_entity_poly.pdbx_strand_id
1 'polypeptide(L)' 'MNEALIDTIDLSRILDASHEDKWVAIAPDYSKVIASANSVDELIRLTGEGDVIFHRVLPHDVSFIPSVF' A
#
# COMPACT_ATOMS: atom_id res chain seq x y z
N MET A 1 -0.38 -3.31 -33.27
CA MET A 1 -0.45 -2.54 -32.02
C MET A 1 -0.26 -3.56 -30.92
N ASN A 2 0.92 -3.62 -30.27
CA ASN A 2 1.16 -4.57 -29.19
C ASN A 2 0.57 -3.99 -27.92
N GLU A 3 -0.56 -4.54 -27.49
CA GLU A 3 -1.11 -4.30 -26.15
C GLU A 3 -0.18 -5.02 -25.17
N ALA A 4 0.78 -4.29 -24.61
CA ALA A 4 1.48 -4.77 -23.43
C ALA A 4 0.41 -4.99 -22.35
N LEU A 5 0.21 -6.24 -21.95
CA LEU A 5 -0.61 -6.60 -20.80
C LEU A 5 -0.12 -5.75 -19.62
N ILE A 6 -0.93 -4.76 -19.23
CA ILE A 6 -0.70 -4.03 -17.98
C ILE A 6 -0.99 -5.06 -16.90
N ASP A 7 0.08 -5.65 -16.36
CA ASP A 7 -0.04 -6.53 -15.20
C ASP A 7 -0.57 -5.66 -14.07
N THR A 8 -1.86 -5.79 -13.81
CA THR A 8 -2.55 -4.97 -12.82
C THR A 8 -2.11 -5.50 -11.47
N ILE A 9 -1.37 -4.69 -10.72
CA ILE A 9 -0.92 -5.05 -9.38
C ILE A 9 -2.16 -5.22 -8.50
N ASP A 10 -2.44 -6.47 -8.14
CA ASP A 10 -3.55 -6.83 -7.26
C ASP A 10 -3.06 -6.91 -5.80
N LEU A 11 -3.22 -5.81 -5.08
CA LEU A 11 -2.84 -5.73 -3.66
C LEU A 11 -3.74 -6.56 -2.73
N SER A 12 -4.91 -7.03 -3.20
CA SER A 12 -5.81 -7.84 -2.38
C SER A 12 -5.20 -9.20 -1.98
N ARG A 13 -4.12 -9.60 -2.66
CA ARG A 13 -3.37 -10.84 -2.37
C ARG A 13 -2.45 -10.71 -1.17
N ILE A 14 -2.09 -9.49 -0.78
CA ILE A 14 -1.13 -9.22 0.30
C ILE A 14 -1.71 -8.36 1.42
N LEU A 15 -2.84 -7.68 1.17
CA LEU A 15 -3.58 -6.90 2.16
C LEU A 15 -4.77 -7.71 2.67
N ASP A 16 -5.04 -7.58 3.95
CA ASP A 16 -6.19 -8.18 4.63
C ASP A 16 -6.81 -7.18 5.62
N ALA A 17 -7.90 -7.59 6.28
CA ALA A 17 -8.61 -6.76 7.25
C ALA A 17 -7.75 -6.27 8.42
N SER A 18 -6.62 -6.91 8.74
CA SER A 18 -5.73 -6.45 9.81
C SER A 18 -4.96 -5.18 9.45
N HIS A 19 -4.89 -4.87 8.15
CA HIS A 19 -4.24 -3.69 7.59
C HIS A 19 -5.20 -2.51 7.40
N GLU A 20 -6.49 -2.70 7.68
CA GLU A 20 -7.51 -1.66 7.54
C GLU A 20 -7.17 -0.42 8.39
N ASP A 21 -7.38 0.77 7.82
CA ASP A 21 -7.10 2.06 8.43
C ASP A 21 -5.64 2.27 8.89
N LYS A 22 -4.69 1.57 8.24
CA LYS A 22 -3.26 1.66 8.54
C LYS A 22 -2.43 2.06 7.34
N TRP A 23 -1.23 2.56 7.65
CA TRP A 23 -0.15 2.64 6.69
C TRP A 23 0.54 1.28 6.60
N VAL A 24 0.86 0.86 5.39
CA VAL A 24 1.62 -0.37 5.11
C VAL A 24 2.83 -0.05 4.26
N ALA A 25 3.93 -0.75 4.54
CA ALA A 25 5.14 -0.74 3.73
C ALA A 25 5.17 -2.03 2.93
N ILE A 26 5.22 -1.91 1.61
CA ILE A 26 5.13 -3.02 0.67
C ILE A 26 6.51 -3.18 0.01
N ALA A 27 6.91 -4.43 -0.21
CA ALA A 27 8.12 -4.71 -0.98
C ALA A 27 8.02 -4.11 -2.40
N PRO A 28 9.13 -3.64 -3.02
CA PRO A 28 9.09 -3.00 -4.35
C PRO A 28 8.52 -3.89 -5.47
N ASP A 29 8.57 -5.20 -5.28
CA ASP A 29 8.02 -6.21 -6.18
C ASP A 29 6.55 -6.58 -5.89
N TYR A 30 5.92 -5.87 -4.95
CA TYR A 30 4.54 -6.10 -4.50
C TYR A 30 4.26 -7.52 -3.98
N SER A 31 5.30 -8.27 -3.60
CA SER A 31 5.15 -9.67 -3.18
C SER A 31 4.59 -9.83 -1.76
N LYS A 32 4.77 -8.83 -0.89
CA LYS A 32 4.37 -8.88 0.53
C LYS A 32 4.33 -7.51 1.21
N VAL A 33 3.61 -7.45 2.33
CA VAL A 33 3.73 -6.39 3.32
C VAL A 33 4.93 -6.67 4.21
N ILE A 34 5.81 -5.66 4.38
CA ILE A 34 7.00 -5.70 5.22
C ILE A 34 6.66 -5.23 6.64
N ALA A 35 5.85 -4.18 6.76
CA ALA A 35 5.45 -3.60 8.04
C ALA A 35 4.09 -2.89 7.91
N SER A 36 3.39 -2.70 9.03
CA SER A 36 2.20 -1.86 9.12
C SER A 36 2.24 -1.01 10.39
N ALA A 37 1.64 0.18 10.32
CA ALA A 37 1.66 1.16 11.39
C ALA A 37 0.45 2.11 11.30
N ASN A 38 0.13 2.81 12.39
CA ASN A 38 -0.98 3.76 12.38
C ASN A 38 -0.60 5.09 11.70
N SER A 39 0.70 5.40 11.63
CA SER A 39 1.23 6.63 11.02
C SER A 39 2.38 6.32 10.06
N VAL A 40 2.59 7.19 9.07
CA VAL A 40 3.70 7.05 8.11
C VAL A 40 5.05 7.25 8.79
N ASP A 41 5.15 8.14 9.79
CA ASP A 41 6.37 8.38 10.54
C ASP A 41 6.83 7.15 11.32
N GLU A 42 5.91 6.46 11.98
CA GLU A 42 6.18 5.18 12.65
C GLU A 42 6.64 4.13 11.64
N LEU A 43 5.97 4.07 10.49
CA LEU A 43 6.31 3.12 9.43
C LEU A 43 7.71 3.35 8.85
N ILE A 44 8.08 4.61 8.59
CA ILE A 44 9.43 5.00 8.14
C ILE A 44 10.49 4.56 9.14
N ARG A 45 10.23 4.74 10.45
CA ARG A 45 11.15 4.27 11.50
C ARG A 45 11.29 2.75 11.53
N LEU A 46 10.22 2.01 11.24
CA LEU A 46 10.24 0.55 11.19
C LEU A 46 10.99 0.01 9.96
N THR A 47 10.87 0.66 8.81
CA THR A 47 11.50 0.22 7.56
C THR A 47 12.91 0.77 7.34
N GLY A 48 13.26 1.86 8.03
CA GLY A 48 14.54 2.54 7.87
C GLY A 48 14.72 3.06 6.43
N GLU A 49 15.94 2.95 5.91
CA GLU A 49 16.31 3.33 4.53
C GLU A 49 16.04 2.20 3.51
N GLY A 50 15.25 1.19 3.87
CA GLY A 50 14.88 0.12 2.95
C GLY A 50 14.03 0.64 1.79
N ASP A 51 14.29 0.14 0.58
CA ASP A 51 13.47 0.42 -0.58
C ASP A 51 12.09 -0.23 -0.40
N VAL A 52 11.07 0.59 -0.14
CA VAL A 52 9.70 0.16 0.15
C VAL A 52 8.70 1.14 -0.45
N ILE A 53 7.50 0.64 -0.73
CA ILE A 53 6.36 1.44 -1.18
C ILE A 53 5.43 1.68 0.00
N PHE A 54 5.21 2.94 0.36
CA PHE A 54 4.22 3.31 1.37
C PHE A 54 2.83 3.41 0.77
N HIS A 55 1.87 2.74 1.39
CA HIS A 55 0.48 2.72 0.95
C HIS A 55 -0.46 2.93 2.14
N ARG A 56 -1.48 3.78 1.99
CA ARG A 56 -2.54 3.95 2.99
C ARG A 56 -3.70 3.02 2.62
N VAL A 57 -3.97 2.05 3.47
CA VAL A 57 -5.14 1.19 3.34
C VAL A 57 -6.34 1.94 3.90
N LEU A 58 -7.30 2.25 3.03
CA LEU A 58 -8.53 2.90 3.44
C LEU A 58 -9.48 1.90 4.10
N PRO A 59 -10.29 2.33 5.07
CA PRO A 59 -11.43 1.55 5.55
C PRO A 59 -12.33 1.08 4.41
N HIS A 60 -12.92 -0.11 4.56
CA HIS A 60 -13.75 -0.71 3.51
C HIS A 60 -15.01 0.10 3.17
N ASP A 61 -15.44 0.98 4.09
CA ASP A 61 -16.58 1.88 3.95
C ASP A 61 -16.21 3.28 3.44
N VAL A 62 -14.91 3.52 3.17
CA VAL A 62 -14.41 4.80 2.68
C VAL A 62 -14.08 4.73 1.20
N SER A 63 -14.62 5.68 0.43
CA SER A 63 -14.23 5.92 -0.96
C SER A 63 -13.40 7.21 -1.05
N PHE A 64 -12.27 7.16 -1.75
CA PHE A 64 -11.50 8.35 -2.05
C PHE A 64 -12.12 9.10 -3.23
N ILE A 65 -12.48 10.36 -2.99
CA ILE A 65 -12.92 11.28 -4.04
C ILE A 65 -11.77 12.28 -4.27
N PRO A 66 -11.01 12.16 -5.37
CA PRO A 66 -9.97 13.14 -5.68
C PRO A 66 -10.62 14.51 -5.88
N SER A 67 -10.39 15.43 -4.95
CA SER A 67 -10.78 16.83 -5.15
C SER A 67 -9.72 17.52 -6.00
N VAL A 68 -10.10 17.89 -7.22
CA VAL A 68 -9.32 18.81 -8.06
C VAL A 68 -9.49 20.22 -7.50
N PHE A 69 -8.56 20.65 -6.66
CA PHE A 69 -8.38 22.07 -6.32
C PHE A 69 -7.05 22.54 -6.89
#